data_AF-C9LAZ2-F1
#
_entry.id   AF-C9LAZ2-F1
#
_cell.length_a   1.000
_cell.length_b   1.000
_cell.length_c   1.000
_cell.angle_alpha   90.00
_cell.angle_beta   90.00
_cell.angle_gamma   90.00
#
_symmetry.space_group_name_H-M   'P 1'
#
loop_
_entity.id
_entity.type
_entity.pdbx_description
1 polymer ?
#
loop_
_entity_poly.entity_id
_entity_poly.type
_entity_poly.pdbx_seq_one_letter_code
_entity_poly.pdbx_strand_id
1 'polypeptide(L)' 'MAKSGMNPKALQYLMGHSDISVTLNTYTHVNLEDAREEVARIQVV' A
#
# COMPACT_ATOMS: atom_id res chain seq x y z
N MET A 1 7.35 3.68 0.55
CA MET A 1 7.07 2.83 -0.63
C MET A 1 5.58 2.80 -0.92
N ALA A 2 4.73 2.23 -0.06
CA ALA A 2 3.27 2.31 -0.25
C ALA A 2 2.72 3.74 -0.24
N LYS A 3 3.19 4.59 0.69
CA LYS A 3 2.85 6.04 0.73
C LYS A 3 3.25 6.83 -0.52
N SER A 4 4.11 6.27 -1.37
CA SER A 4 4.53 6.90 -2.62
C SER A 4 3.61 6.53 -3.80
N GLY A 5 2.49 5.85 -3.54
CA GLY A 5 1.55 5.38 -4.58
C GLY A 5 2.07 4.19 -5.38
N MET A 6 3.14 3.53 -4.90
CA MET A 6 3.70 2.36 -5.58
C MET A 6 2.74 1.18 -5.48
N ASN A 7 2.48 0.53 -6.61
CA ASN A 7 1.67 -0.68 -6.64
C ASN A 7 2.35 -1.81 -5.82
N PRO A 8 1.70 -2.36 -4.78
CA PRO A 8 2.29 -3.37 -3.91
C PRO A 8 2.60 -4.70 -4.63
N LYS A 9 1.96 -5.02 -5.76
CA LYS A 9 2.32 -6.16 -6.61
C LYS A 9 3.63 -5.95 -7.37
N ALA A 10 3.88 -4.73 -7.83
CA ALA A 10 5.17 -4.40 -8.44
C ALA A 10 6.29 -4.53 -7.42
N LEU A 11 6.05 -4.07 -6.19
CA LEU A 11 6.99 -4.26 -5.09
C LEU A 11 7.15 -5.75 -4.74
N GLN A 12 6.08 -6.54 -4.65
CA GLN A 12 6.15 -7.99 -4.41
C GLN A 12 7.08 -8.67 -5.42
N TYR A 13 6.92 -8.36 -6.71
CA TYR A 13 7.72 -8.92 -7.79
C TYR A 13 9.20 -8.55 -7.65
N LEU A 14 9.50 -7.27 -7.41
CA LEU A 14 10.87 -6.79 -7.23
C LEU A 14 11.56 -7.39 -6.00
N MET A 15 10.80 -7.62 -4.92
CA MET A 15 11.31 -8.20 -3.69
C MET A 15 11.40 -9.74 -3.74
N GLY A 16 10.85 -10.38 -4.78
CA GLY A 16 10.87 -11.83 -4.93
C GLY A 16 10.04 -12.57 -3.86
N HIS A 17 9.07 -11.91 -3.25
CA HIS A 17 8.23 -12.54 -2.23
C HIS A 17 7.20 -13.46 -2.89
N SER A 18 7.31 -14.76 -2.63
CA SER A 18 6.34 -15.76 -3.09
C SER A 18 4.94 -15.51 -2.53
N ASP A 19 4.84 -14.96 -1.32
CA ASP A 19 3.58 -14.60 -0.66
C ASP A 19 3.40 -13.08 -0.56
N ILE A 20 2.20 -12.58 -0.88
CA ILE A 20 1.90 -11.15 -0.87
C ILE A 20 1.81 -10.58 0.56
N SER A 21 1.48 -11.41 1.55
CA SER A 21 1.33 -10.95 2.94
C SER A 21 2.65 -10.43 3.50
N VAL A 22 3.79 -10.99 3.09
CA VAL A 22 5.13 -10.50 3.48
C VAL A 22 5.33 -9.05 3.05
N THR A 23 4.96 -8.73 1.81
CA THR A 23 5.09 -7.38 1.25
C THR A 23 4.13 -6.40 1.93
N LEU A 24 2.88 -6.81 2.14
CA LEU A 24 1.87 -5.96 2.78
C LEU A 24 2.22 -5.68 4.25
N ASN A 25 2.58 -6.70 5.00
CA ASN A 25 2.93 -6.58 6.41
C ASN A 25 4.22 -5.81 6.67
N THR A 26 5.05 -5.56 5.65
CA THR A 26 6.32 -4.84 5.83
C THR A 26 6.25 -3.43 5.26
N TYR A 27 5.58 -3.24 4.13
CA TYR A 27 5.71 -2.02 3.33
C TYR A 27 4.43 -1.20 3.19
N THR A 28 3.27 -1.72 3.61
CA THR A 28 1.96 -1.04 3.50
C THR A 28 1.37 -0.63 4.85
N HIS A 29 2.18 -0.39 5.86
CA HIS A 29 1.69 0.19 7.11
C HIS A 29 1.16 1.61 6.88
N VAL A 30 -0.13 1.79 7.13
CA VAL A 30 -0.83 3.08 7.06
C VAL A 30 -1.40 3.42 8.43
N ASN A 31 -1.46 4.70 8.75
CA ASN A 31 -2.12 5.17 9.96
C ASN A 31 -3.58 5.57 9.66
N LEU A 32 -4.34 5.92 10.70
CA LEU A 32 -5.74 6.28 10.57
C LEU A 32 -5.96 7.54 9.71
N GLU A 33 -5.03 8.49 9.74
CA GLU A 33 -5.14 9.74 8.98
C GLU A 33 -4.94 9.48 7.48
N ASP A 34 -3.92 8.67 7.13
CA ASP A 34 -3.70 8.22 5.75
C ASP A 34 -4.95 7.53 5.18
N ALA A 35 -5.61 6.69 5.99
CA ALA A 35 -6.83 5.99 5.59
C ALA A 35 -8.01 6.96 5.39
N ARG A 36 -8.16 7.96 6.27
CA ARG A 36 -9.20 8.99 6.14
C ARG A 36 -9.03 9.84 4.90
N GLU A 37 -7.80 10.27 4.61
CA GLU A 37 -7.50 11.02 3.40
C GLU A 37 -7.81 10.23 2.12
N GLU A 38 -7.46 8.94 2.08
CA GLU A 38 -7.76 8.10 0.91
C GLU A 38 -9.26 7.91 0.70
N VAL A 39 -10.03 7.67 1.78
CA VAL A 39 -11.50 7.58 1.70
C VAL A 39 -12.10 8.89 1.22
N ALA A 40 -11.62 10.03 1.73
CA ALA A 40 -12.08 11.34 1.30
C ALA A 40 -11.78 11.59 -0.18
N ARG A 41 -10.59 11.21 -0.68
CA ARG A 41 -10.25 11.32 -2.12
C ARG A 41 -11.21 10.51 -2.99
N ILE A 42 -11.52 9.28 -2.61
CA ILE A 42 -12.41 8.41 -3.39
C ILE A 42 -13.85 8.94 -3.39
N GLN A 43 -14.31 9.55 -2.30
CA GLN A 43 -15.66 10.12 -2.19
C GLN A 43 -15.88 11.40 -3.02
N VAL A 44 -14.81 12.08 -3.43
CA VAL A 44 -14.87 13.32 -4.23
C VAL A 44 -14.89 13.02 -5.75
N VAL A 45 -14.75 11.74 -6.15
CA VAL A 45 -14.81 11.27 -7.54
C VAL A 45 -16.20 10.77 -7.92
#